data_AF-X1HM97-F1
#
_entry.id   AF-X1HM97-F1
#
_cell.length_a   1.000
_cell.length_b   1.000
_cell.length_c   1.000
_cell.angle_alpha   90.00
_cell.angle_beta   90.00
_cell.angle_gamma   90.00
#
_symmetry.space_group_name_H-M   'P 1'
#
loop_
_entity.id
_entity.type
_entity.pdbx_description
1 polymer ?
#
loop_
_entity_poly.entity_id
_entity_poly.type
_entity_poly.pdbx_seq_one_letter_code
_entity_poly.pdbx_strand_id
1 'polypeptide(L)'
;ENDEKIRGLESKKFEKQEQELQRQIVLDKEMQEHRTEQMKLKKEALEIEKQQQKSFESLRDKAFLLMDRAKRELVQENFDEAIQLYGESEKIFKDIEWKEGIEMVKESIIVISKKREIKLEKLKKEEEEKAKQLEVESQLEEKLSKIQESNIAEKEQKRKELIERQEIKKQEKKLSEEAYDLLEQGTILLDKKKFEEASEKYISARELFVKIEWNREISRINNELLLKVKREESIHNKLLSLRKQKAEERKEFEGLMKEAEKRPKKVKKKEKFEEIDKKIISDLDKASLLIDELKYNESIFYLRELIKVLEQVGRNEEIEKINSQISSLISESKVPIITLRDLGKDENLEHFTLAYRALDKAITSLSNNRFMKAISELNEANFNLKETIIGEKFIREIDSKIDTYRNKLGGKARAAAPVETRLEKETLSDDEEERLKARIASRRAERAKRVG
;
A
#
# COMPACT_ATOMS: atom_id res chain seq x y z
N GLU A 1 -40.42 -167.71 32.92
CA GLU A 1 -41.44 -166.74 33.42
C GLU A 1 -40.87 -165.54 34.19
N ASN A 2 -40.06 -165.67 35.25
CA ASN A 2 -39.55 -164.47 35.97
C ASN A 2 -38.48 -163.66 35.21
N ASP A 3 -37.71 -164.28 34.33
CA ASP A 3 -36.67 -163.61 33.53
C ASP A 3 -37.25 -162.83 32.33
N GLU A 4 -38.41 -163.25 31.81
CA GLU A 4 -39.15 -162.53 30.77
C GLU A 4 -39.82 -161.25 31.32
N LYS A 5 -40.24 -161.24 32.59
CA LYS A 5 -40.78 -160.05 33.26
C LYS A 5 -39.71 -158.98 33.52
N ILE A 6 -38.48 -159.37 33.84
CA ILE A 6 -37.37 -158.43 34.09
C ILE A 6 -36.92 -157.78 32.78
N ARG A 7 -36.74 -158.55 31.70
CA ARG A 7 -36.42 -158.00 30.37
C ARG A 7 -37.52 -157.11 29.81
N GLY A 8 -38.80 -157.42 30.08
CA GLY A 8 -39.92 -156.56 29.69
C GLY A 8 -39.98 -155.22 30.46
N LEU A 9 -39.54 -155.19 31.73
CA LEU A 9 -39.45 -153.97 32.52
C LEU A 9 -38.21 -153.14 32.18
N GLU A 10 -37.08 -153.77 31.89
CA GLU A 10 -35.87 -153.10 31.39
C GLU A 10 -36.08 -152.53 29.99
N SER A 11 -36.75 -153.26 29.09
CA SER A 11 -37.14 -152.76 27.77
C SER A 11 -38.09 -151.56 27.89
N LYS A 12 -39.07 -151.59 28.80
CA LYS A 12 -39.95 -150.44 29.07
C LYS A 12 -39.23 -149.26 29.72
N LYS A 13 -38.20 -149.51 30.53
CA LYS A 13 -37.39 -148.45 31.17
C LYS A 13 -36.45 -147.80 30.15
N PHE A 14 -35.89 -148.61 29.24
CA PHE A 14 -35.07 -148.15 28.12
C PHE A 14 -35.92 -147.37 27.12
N GLU A 15 -37.11 -147.85 26.76
CA GLU A 15 -38.07 -147.10 25.92
C GLU A 15 -38.49 -145.78 26.58
N LYS A 16 -38.70 -145.74 27.90
CA LYS A 16 -39.01 -144.48 28.61
C LYS A 16 -37.83 -143.51 28.61
N GLN A 17 -36.61 -143.99 28.86
CA GLN A 17 -35.40 -143.16 28.81
C GLN A 17 -35.12 -142.66 27.39
N GLU A 18 -35.35 -143.50 26.38
CA GLU A 18 -35.20 -143.13 24.98
C GLU A 18 -36.26 -142.11 24.55
N GLN A 19 -37.52 -142.26 24.98
CA GLN A 19 -38.57 -141.25 24.79
C GLN A 19 -38.27 -139.94 25.51
N GLU A 20 -37.68 -139.98 26.71
CA GLU A 20 -37.30 -138.80 27.49
C GLU A 20 -36.10 -138.08 26.86
N LEU A 21 -35.12 -138.83 26.37
CA LEU A 21 -34.00 -138.29 25.60
C LEU A 21 -34.47 -137.68 24.27
N GLN A 22 -35.39 -138.34 23.56
CA GLN A 22 -35.98 -137.78 22.34
C GLN A 22 -36.75 -136.49 22.61
N ARG A 23 -37.51 -136.41 23.71
CA ARG A 23 -38.17 -135.17 24.14
C ARG A 23 -37.15 -134.08 24.47
N GLN A 24 -36.06 -134.41 25.14
CA GLN A 24 -35.01 -133.45 25.47
C GLN A 24 -34.30 -132.93 24.21
N ILE A 25 -34.02 -133.81 23.24
CA ILE A 25 -33.45 -133.43 21.93
C ILE A 25 -34.39 -132.50 21.16
N VAL A 26 -35.70 -132.80 21.15
CA VAL A 26 -36.70 -131.94 20.49
C VAL A 26 -36.78 -130.57 21.19
N LEU A 27 -36.84 -130.56 22.52
CA LEU A 27 -36.90 -129.33 23.31
C LEU A 27 -35.64 -128.46 23.12
N ASP A 28 -34.45 -129.08 23.13
CA ASP A 28 -33.19 -128.36 22.89
C ASP A 28 -33.11 -127.83 21.46
N LYS A 29 -33.62 -128.58 20.48
CA LYS A 29 -33.70 -128.13 19.09
C LYS A 29 -34.65 -126.94 18.93
N GLU A 30 -35.84 -126.98 19.54
CA GLU A 30 -36.78 -125.85 19.58
C GLU A 30 -36.18 -124.62 20.28
N MET A 31 -35.46 -124.81 21.40
CA MET A 31 -34.76 -123.72 22.08
C MET A 31 -33.63 -123.12 21.23
N GLN A 32 -32.87 -123.95 20.50
CA GLN A 32 -31.84 -123.48 19.57
C GLN A 32 -32.45 -122.71 18.40
N GLU A 33 -33.53 -123.22 17.79
CA GLU A 33 -34.27 -122.55 16.72
C GLU A 33 -34.79 -121.18 17.20
N HIS A 34 -35.49 -121.13 18.33
CA HIS A 34 -35.97 -119.88 18.92
C HIS A 34 -34.82 -118.90 19.26
N ARG A 35 -33.68 -119.38 19.78
CA ARG A 35 -32.50 -118.55 20.03
C ARG A 35 -31.91 -118.00 18.74
N THR A 36 -31.85 -118.80 17.67
CA THR A 36 -31.37 -118.32 16.36
C THR A 36 -32.31 -117.30 15.74
N GLU A 37 -33.63 -117.46 15.88
CA GLU A 37 -34.63 -116.50 15.43
C GLU A 37 -34.53 -115.18 16.20
N GLN A 38 -34.43 -115.21 17.53
CA GLN A 38 -34.21 -114.02 18.34
C GLN A 38 -32.90 -113.30 17.96
N MET A 39 -31.83 -114.05 17.67
CA MET A 39 -30.57 -113.47 17.23
C MET A 39 -30.68 -112.85 15.83
N LYS A 40 -31.49 -113.43 14.92
CA LYS A 40 -31.78 -112.83 13.61
C LYS A 40 -32.57 -111.53 13.75
N LEU A 41 -33.65 -111.53 14.53
CA LEU A 41 -34.46 -110.33 14.80
C LEU A 41 -33.63 -109.21 15.44
N LYS A 42 -32.76 -109.54 16.42
CA LYS A 42 -31.84 -108.56 17.01
C LYS A 42 -30.85 -108.00 15.98
N LYS A 43 -30.32 -108.84 15.09
CA LYS A 43 -29.41 -108.37 14.02
C LYS A 43 -30.13 -107.46 13.03
N GLU A 44 -31.35 -107.80 12.63
CA GLU A 44 -32.17 -106.98 11.73
C GLU A 44 -32.54 -105.65 12.38
N ALA A 45 -32.98 -105.65 13.64
CA ALA A 45 -33.26 -104.42 14.39
C ALA A 45 -32.02 -103.51 14.50
N LEU A 46 -30.86 -104.10 14.79
CA LEU A 46 -29.59 -103.37 14.87
C LEU A 46 -29.15 -102.82 13.51
N GLU A 47 -29.40 -103.54 12.41
CA GLU A 47 -29.09 -103.05 11.07
C GLU A 47 -30.03 -101.90 10.66
N ILE A 48 -31.32 -101.98 11.02
CA ILE A 48 -32.29 -100.89 10.82
C ILE A 48 -31.86 -99.64 11.62
N GLU A 49 -31.46 -99.82 12.88
CA GLU A 49 -30.95 -98.73 13.73
C GLU A 49 -29.68 -98.09 13.13
N LYS A 50 -28.74 -98.91 12.66
CA LYS A 50 -27.54 -98.42 11.96
C LYS A 50 -27.87 -97.65 10.68
N GLN A 51 -28.84 -98.10 9.90
CA GLN A 51 -29.27 -97.40 8.69
C GLN A 51 -29.94 -96.07 9.02
N GLN A 52 -30.79 -96.04 10.04
CA GLN A 52 -31.40 -94.82 10.56
C GLN A 52 -30.33 -93.85 11.05
N GLN A 53 -29.36 -94.32 11.84
CA GLN A 53 -28.25 -93.49 12.33
C GLN A 53 -27.40 -92.92 11.18
N LYS A 54 -27.03 -93.73 10.19
CA LYS A 54 -26.30 -93.25 9.00
C LYS A 54 -27.10 -92.21 8.22
N SER A 55 -28.40 -92.42 8.06
CA SER A 55 -29.27 -91.46 7.37
C SER A 55 -29.34 -90.13 8.14
N PHE A 56 -29.45 -90.19 9.48
CA PHE A 56 -29.45 -89.03 10.37
C PHE A 56 -28.13 -88.26 10.29
N GLU A 57 -26.99 -88.96 10.38
CA GLU A 57 -25.66 -88.37 10.24
C GLU A 57 -25.47 -87.70 8.86
N SER A 58 -25.91 -88.35 7.78
CA SER A 58 -25.79 -87.78 6.43
C SER A 58 -26.62 -86.50 6.22
N LEU A 59 -27.83 -86.43 6.78
CA LEU A 59 -28.69 -85.24 6.73
C LEU A 59 -28.11 -84.12 7.60
N ARG A 60 -27.58 -84.48 8.78
CA ARG A 60 -26.89 -83.55 9.67
C ARG A 60 -25.68 -82.90 8.99
N ASP A 61 -24.83 -83.70 8.35
CA ASP A 61 -23.65 -83.20 7.62
C ASP A 61 -24.05 -82.28 6.46
N LYS A 62 -25.11 -82.63 5.73
CA LYS A 62 -25.66 -81.78 4.65
C LYS A 62 -26.13 -80.43 5.19
N ALA A 63 -26.81 -80.41 6.33
CA ALA A 63 -27.25 -79.16 6.96
C ALA A 63 -26.06 -78.30 7.41
N PHE A 64 -25.01 -78.90 7.98
CA PHE A 64 -23.78 -78.17 8.32
C PHE A 64 -23.05 -77.60 7.11
N LEU A 65 -22.98 -78.34 6.00
CA LEU A 65 -22.41 -77.83 4.75
C LEU A 65 -23.16 -76.60 4.23
N LEU A 66 -24.49 -76.55 4.39
CA LEU A 66 -25.29 -75.36 4.05
C LEU A 66 -24.98 -74.19 4.99
N MET A 67 -24.86 -74.44 6.30
CA MET A 67 -24.46 -73.40 7.26
C MET A 67 -23.05 -72.85 6.96
N ASP A 68 -22.09 -73.69 6.57
CA ASP A 68 -20.75 -73.25 6.21
C ASP A 68 -20.69 -72.50 4.88
N ARG A 69 -21.60 -72.79 3.94
CA ARG A 69 -21.83 -71.93 2.77
C ARG A 69 -22.43 -70.59 3.18
N ALA A 70 -23.44 -70.59 4.05
CA ALA A 70 -24.07 -69.36 4.54
C ALA A 70 -23.08 -68.45 5.26
N LYS A 71 -22.15 -69.01 6.04
CA LYS A 71 -21.03 -68.25 6.66
C LYS A 71 -20.14 -67.59 5.62
N ARG A 72 -19.86 -68.26 4.49
CA ARG A 72 -19.07 -67.68 3.40
C ARG A 72 -19.82 -66.53 2.71
N GLU A 73 -21.11 -66.70 2.43
CA GLU A 73 -21.95 -65.61 1.89
C GLU A 73 -22.02 -64.42 2.85
N LEU A 74 -22.09 -64.68 4.16
CA LEU A 74 -22.05 -63.62 5.17
C LEU A 74 -20.73 -62.83 5.16
N VAL A 75 -19.59 -63.50 4.91
CA VAL A 75 -18.29 -62.83 4.76
C VAL A 75 -18.26 -61.97 3.49
N GLN A 76 -18.97 -62.38 2.44
CA GLN A 76 -19.16 -61.60 1.21
C GLN A 76 -20.24 -60.52 1.33
N GLU A 77 -20.84 -60.36 2.52
CA GLU A 77 -21.93 -59.43 2.81
C GLU A 77 -23.22 -59.68 2.01
N ASN A 78 -23.37 -60.89 1.48
CA ASN A 78 -24.57 -61.37 0.79
C ASN A 78 -25.60 -61.86 1.82
N PHE A 79 -26.19 -60.92 2.58
CA PHE A 79 -27.07 -61.25 3.71
C PHE A 79 -28.31 -62.05 3.30
N ASP A 80 -28.89 -61.77 2.13
CA ASP A 80 -30.12 -62.44 1.65
C ASP A 80 -29.86 -63.91 1.33
N GLU A 81 -28.77 -64.21 0.61
CA GLU A 81 -28.35 -65.57 0.28
C GLU A 81 -27.91 -66.35 1.52
N ALA A 82 -27.22 -65.71 2.47
CA ALA A 82 -26.88 -66.32 3.75
C ALA A 82 -28.14 -66.72 4.54
N ILE A 83 -29.15 -65.84 4.65
CA ILE A 83 -30.43 -66.14 5.32
C ILE A 83 -31.15 -67.30 4.62
N GLN A 84 -31.16 -67.33 3.30
CA GLN A 84 -31.77 -68.42 2.53
C GLN A 84 -31.09 -69.78 2.82
N LEU A 85 -29.76 -69.84 2.77
CA LEU A 85 -28.99 -71.06 3.05
C LEU A 85 -29.19 -71.56 4.49
N TYR A 86 -29.24 -70.64 5.46
CA TYR A 86 -29.62 -70.98 6.83
C TYR A 86 -31.07 -71.50 6.90
N GLY A 87 -32.02 -70.88 6.21
CA GLY A 87 -33.40 -71.37 6.12
C GLY A 87 -33.52 -72.78 5.51
N GLU A 88 -32.69 -73.12 4.52
CA GLU A 88 -32.61 -74.47 3.96
C GLU A 88 -32.03 -75.48 4.97
N SER A 89 -31.00 -75.10 5.73
CA SER A 89 -30.46 -75.94 6.81
C SER A 89 -31.49 -76.16 7.94
N GLU A 90 -32.32 -75.15 8.25
CA GLU A 90 -33.39 -75.27 9.25
C GLU A 90 -34.42 -76.32 8.84
N LYS A 91 -34.77 -76.39 7.54
CA LYS A 91 -35.70 -77.41 7.01
C LYS A 91 -35.15 -78.82 7.22
N ILE A 92 -33.86 -79.03 6.91
CA ILE A 92 -33.21 -80.34 7.14
C ILE A 92 -33.18 -80.70 8.63
N PHE A 93 -32.89 -79.74 9.52
CA PHE A 93 -32.91 -79.99 10.97
C PHE A 93 -34.32 -80.26 11.52
N LYS A 94 -35.36 -79.67 10.94
CA LYS A 94 -36.77 -80.01 11.24
C LYS A 94 -37.12 -81.41 10.78
N ASP A 95 -36.67 -81.82 9.59
CA ASP A 95 -36.94 -83.16 9.05
C ASP A 95 -36.34 -84.29 9.90
N ILE A 96 -35.20 -84.04 10.58
CA ILE A 96 -34.57 -84.99 11.52
C ILE A 96 -34.91 -84.74 12.99
N GLU A 97 -35.81 -83.81 13.28
CA GLU A 97 -36.25 -83.41 14.64
C GLU A 97 -35.11 -82.97 15.61
N TRP A 98 -33.98 -82.48 15.08
CA TRP A 98 -32.84 -82.07 15.92
C TRP A 98 -32.99 -80.62 16.40
N LYS A 99 -33.57 -80.45 17.60
CA LYS A 99 -33.94 -79.15 18.19
C LYS A 99 -32.79 -78.15 18.32
N GLU A 100 -31.61 -78.61 18.77
CA GLU A 100 -30.43 -77.76 18.94
C GLU A 100 -29.99 -77.14 17.59
N GLY A 101 -30.03 -77.93 16.51
CA GLY A 101 -29.73 -77.45 15.16
C GLY A 101 -30.67 -76.34 14.70
N ILE A 102 -31.97 -76.50 14.95
CA ILE A 102 -33.00 -75.49 14.62
C ILE A 102 -32.74 -74.19 15.39
N GLU A 103 -32.44 -74.27 16.68
CA GLU A 103 -32.17 -73.10 17.53
C GLU A 103 -30.93 -72.34 17.06
N MET A 104 -29.81 -73.04 16.81
CA MET A 104 -28.58 -72.44 16.29
C MET A 104 -28.79 -71.70 14.96
N VAL A 105 -29.59 -72.27 14.06
CA VAL A 105 -29.89 -71.66 12.76
C VAL A 105 -30.77 -70.41 12.93
N LYS A 106 -31.79 -70.46 13.79
CA LYS A 106 -32.64 -69.29 14.08
C LYS A 106 -31.85 -68.14 14.69
N GLU A 107 -30.99 -68.43 15.66
CA GLU A 107 -30.10 -67.42 16.26
C GLU A 107 -29.20 -66.78 15.20
N SER A 108 -28.61 -67.60 14.31
CA SER A 108 -27.78 -67.13 13.22
C SER A 108 -28.56 -66.20 12.27
N ILE A 109 -29.78 -66.56 11.88
CA ILE A 109 -30.64 -65.73 11.03
C ILE A 109 -30.94 -64.38 11.71
N ILE A 110 -31.27 -64.37 13.01
CA ILE A 110 -31.55 -63.13 13.76
C ILE A 110 -30.33 -62.20 13.75
N VAL A 111 -29.13 -62.74 14.01
CA VAL A 111 -27.89 -61.95 14.00
C VAL A 111 -27.60 -61.38 12.61
N ILE A 112 -27.80 -62.18 11.55
CA ILE A 112 -27.56 -61.76 10.17
C ILE A 112 -28.55 -60.68 9.75
N SER A 113 -29.85 -60.82 10.07
CA SER A 113 -30.87 -59.81 9.80
C SER A 113 -30.57 -58.48 10.49
N LYS A 114 -30.14 -58.50 11.77
CA LYS A 114 -29.72 -57.29 12.48
C LYS A 114 -28.51 -56.62 11.83
N LYS A 115 -27.52 -57.41 11.38
CA LYS A 115 -26.35 -56.87 10.65
C LYS A 115 -26.75 -56.21 9.34
N ARG A 116 -27.67 -56.82 8.59
CA ARG A 116 -28.22 -56.26 7.34
C ARG A 116 -28.92 -54.93 7.58
N GLU A 117 -29.78 -54.84 8.59
CA GLU A 117 -30.50 -53.60 8.94
C GLU A 117 -29.53 -52.47 9.29
N ILE A 118 -28.51 -52.74 10.13
CA ILE A 118 -27.49 -51.76 10.50
C ILE A 118 -26.74 -51.25 9.25
N LYS A 119 -26.38 -52.15 8.32
CA LYS A 119 -25.69 -51.75 7.09
C LYS A 119 -26.58 -50.87 6.21
N LEU A 120 -27.86 -51.23 6.08
CA LEU A 120 -28.83 -50.47 5.30
C LEU A 120 -29.08 -49.08 5.90
N GLU A 121 -29.16 -48.97 7.22
CA GLU A 121 -29.28 -47.68 7.91
C GLU A 121 -28.04 -46.81 7.71
N LYS A 122 -26.83 -47.40 7.76
CA LYS A 122 -25.58 -46.68 7.46
C LYS A 122 -25.57 -46.15 6.03
N LEU A 123 -25.94 -46.96 5.04
CA LEU A 123 -26.01 -46.53 3.64
C LEU A 123 -26.99 -45.36 3.47
N LYS A 124 -28.17 -45.42 4.10
CA LYS A 124 -29.14 -44.30 4.08
C LYS A 124 -28.57 -43.03 4.69
N LYS A 125 -27.87 -43.13 5.83
CA LYS A 125 -27.23 -41.97 6.47
C LYS A 125 -26.14 -41.37 5.58
N GLU A 126 -25.32 -42.20 4.95
CA GLU A 126 -24.29 -41.74 4.01
C GLU A 126 -24.90 -41.06 2.77
N GLU A 127 -26.02 -41.55 2.25
CA GLU A 127 -26.75 -40.91 1.15
C GLU A 127 -27.36 -39.58 1.57
N GLU A 128 -27.99 -39.50 2.75
CA GLU A 128 -28.51 -38.24 3.31
C GLU A 128 -27.42 -37.21 3.57
N GLU A 129 -26.26 -37.63 4.09
CA GLU A 129 -25.11 -36.76 4.31
C GLU A 129 -24.55 -36.23 2.98
N LYS A 130 -24.42 -37.07 1.96
CA LYS A 130 -24.01 -36.64 0.60
C LYS A 130 -25.00 -35.66 0.00
N ALA A 131 -26.31 -35.90 0.16
CA ALA A 131 -27.34 -34.98 -0.32
C ALA A 131 -27.25 -33.61 0.37
N LYS A 132 -27.06 -33.57 1.69
CA LYS A 132 -26.85 -32.33 2.45
C LYS A 132 -25.56 -31.61 2.04
N GLN A 133 -24.47 -32.34 1.80
CA GLN A 133 -23.22 -31.75 1.33
C GLN A 133 -23.41 -31.06 -0.03
N LEU A 134 -24.10 -31.72 -0.97
CA LEU A 134 -24.37 -31.19 -2.29
C LEU A 134 -25.29 -29.95 -2.24
N GLU A 135 -26.27 -29.93 -1.34
CA GLU A 135 -27.13 -28.75 -1.11
C GLU A 135 -26.32 -27.56 -0.56
N VAL A 136 -25.44 -27.80 0.43
CA VAL A 136 -24.57 -26.76 0.99
C VAL A 136 -23.61 -26.22 -0.07
N GLU A 137 -23.03 -27.09 -0.90
CA GLU A 137 -22.14 -26.70 -2.00
C GLU A 137 -22.86 -25.82 -3.02
N SER A 138 -24.08 -26.19 -3.43
CA SER A 138 -24.91 -25.39 -4.34
C SER A 138 -25.26 -24.00 -3.76
N GLN A 139 -25.60 -23.92 -2.46
CA GLN A 139 -25.86 -22.64 -1.80
C GLN A 139 -24.61 -21.75 -1.70
N LEU A 140 -23.43 -22.35 -1.52
CA LEU A 140 -22.16 -21.62 -1.51
C LEU A 140 -21.81 -21.10 -2.91
N GLU A 141 -22.00 -21.92 -3.94
CA GLU A 141 -21.77 -21.52 -5.33
C GLU A 141 -22.68 -20.35 -5.74
N GLU A 142 -23.97 -20.40 -5.38
CA GLU A 142 -24.91 -19.31 -5.64
C GLU A 142 -24.50 -18.00 -4.95
N LYS A 143 -24.06 -18.09 -3.68
CA LYS A 143 -23.56 -16.91 -2.94
C LYS A 143 -22.28 -16.36 -3.57
N LEU A 144 -21.37 -17.21 -4.03
CA LEU A 144 -20.15 -16.79 -4.72
C LEU A 144 -20.48 -16.11 -6.05
N SER A 145 -21.42 -16.62 -6.84
CA SER A 145 -21.88 -15.97 -8.08
C SER A 145 -22.44 -14.58 -7.80
N LYS A 146 -23.31 -14.44 -6.79
CA LYS A 146 -23.89 -13.15 -6.38
C LYS A 146 -22.83 -12.13 -5.93
N ILE A 147 -21.81 -12.58 -5.20
CA ILE A 147 -20.69 -11.74 -4.78
C ILE A 147 -19.86 -11.29 -6.00
N GLN A 148 -19.60 -12.20 -6.94
CA GLN A 148 -18.85 -11.87 -8.16
C GLN A 148 -19.61 -10.85 -9.04
N GLU A 149 -20.90 -11.04 -9.24
CA GLU A 149 -21.76 -10.11 -9.99
C GLU A 149 -21.77 -8.71 -9.35
N SER A 150 -21.95 -8.63 -8.03
CA SER A 150 -21.91 -7.36 -7.29
C SER A 150 -20.56 -6.65 -7.44
N ASN A 151 -19.45 -7.40 -7.33
CA ASN A 151 -18.11 -6.84 -7.51
C ASN A 151 -17.85 -6.33 -8.94
N ILE A 152 -18.40 -7.00 -9.96
CA ILE A 152 -18.30 -6.56 -11.35
C ILE A 152 -19.09 -5.26 -11.54
N ALA A 153 -20.32 -5.20 -11.02
CA ALA A 153 -21.17 -4.01 -11.08
C ALA A 153 -20.51 -2.80 -10.38
N GLU A 154 -19.94 -2.97 -9.19
CA GLU A 154 -19.24 -1.90 -8.46
C GLU A 154 -18.01 -1.39 -9.23
N LYS A 155 -17.23 -2.30 -9.84
CA LYS A 155 -16.09 -1.93 -10.68
C LYS A 155 -16.51 -1.15 -11.91
N GLU A 156 -17.62 -1.52 -12.54
CA GLU A 156 -18.16 -0.82 -13.70
C GLU A 156 -18.65 0.58 -13.33
N GLN A 157 -19.33 0.73 -12.18
CA GLN A 157 -19.76 2.03 -11.67
C GLN A 157 -18.56 2.95 -11.40
N LYS A 158 -17.53 2.47 -10.70
CA LYS A 158 -16.30 3.24 -10.45
C LYS A 158 -15.60 3.64 -11.76
N ARG A 159 -15.65 2.79 -12.78
CA ARG A 159 -15.10 3.10 -14.11
C ARG A 159 -15.89 4.21 -14.80
N LYS A 160 -17.22 4.19 -14.73
CA LYS A 160 -18.09 5.25 -15.28
C LYS A 160 -17.82 6.59 -14.58
N GLU A 161 -17.80 6.60 -13.25
CA GLU A 161 -17.49 7.82 -12.47
C GLU A 161 -16.10 8.39 -12.79
N LEU A 162 -15.10 7.52 -13.03
CA LEU A 162 -13.76 7.97 -13.41
C LEU A 162 -13.75 8.61 -14.80
N ILE A 163 -14.48 8.05 -15.76
CA ILE A 163 -14.60 8.60 -17.13
C ILE A 163 -15.29 9.96 -17.08
N GLU A 164 -16.42 10.08 -16.37
CA GLU A 164 -17.14 11.35 -16.20
C GLU A 164 -16.25 12.43 -15.57
N ARG A 165 -15.50 12.09 -14.51
CA ARG A 165 -14.53 13.03 -13.89
C ARG A 165 -13.43 13.44 -14.86
N GLN A 166 -12.97 12.55 -15.74
CA GLN A 166 -11.96 12.89 -16.75
C GLN A 166 -12.54 13.81 -17.83
N GLU A 167 -13.79 13.61 -18.23
CA GLU A 167 -14.48 14.46 -19.20
C GLU A 167 -14.71 15.87 -18.64
N ILE A 168 -15.18 15.99 -17.39
CA ILE A 168 -15.31 17.28 -16.70
C ILE A 168 -13.97 18.00 -16.66
N LYS A 169 -12.88 17.33 -16.23
CA LYS A 169 -11.54 17.93 -16.21
C LYS A 169 -11.04 18.35 -17.60
N LYS A 170 -11.37 17.60 -18.64
CA LYS A 170 -11.03 17.98 -20.03
C LYS A 170 -11.81 19.22 -20.47
N GLN A 171 -13.08 19.33 -20.10
CA GLN A 171 -13.90 20.51 -20.39
C GLN A 171 -13.39 21.73 -19.60
N GLU A 172 -13.11 21.57 -18.31
CA GLU A 172 -12.50 22.62 -17.48
C GLU A 172 -11.18 23.11 -18.07
N LYS A 173 -10.32 22.18 -18.52
CA LYS A 173 -9.04 22.53 -19.15
C LYS A 173 -9.24 23.35 -20.43
N LYS A 174 -10.15 22.94 -21.32
CA LYS A 174 -10.46 23.70 -22.55
C LYS A 174 -10.97 25.10 -22.24
N LEU A 175 -11.92 25.22 -21.31
CA LEU A 175 -12.46 26.53 -20.88
C LEU A 175 -11.38 27.41 -20.25
N SER A 176 -10.46 26.80 -19.48
CA SER A 176 -9.35 27.54 -18.87
C SER A 176 -8.35 28.04 -19.92
N GLU A 177 -8.03 27.23 -20.93
CA GLU A 177 -7.15 27.61 -22.04
C GLU A 177 -7.76 28.78 -22.83
N GLU A 178 -9.05 28.67 -23.20
CA GLU A 178 -9.79 29.75 -23.87
C GLU A 178 -9.83 31.04 -23.03
N ALA A 179 -9.99 30.91 -21.71
CA ALA A 179 -9.99 32.06 -20.80
C ALA A 179 -8.60 32.73 -20.73
N TYR A 180 -7.52 31.96 -20.67
CA TYR A 180 -6.16 32.51 -20.66
C TYR A 180 -5.80 33.19 -21.98
N ASP A 181 -6.20 32.64 -23.13
CA ASP A 181 -6.01 33.27 -24.43
C ASP A 181 -6.71 34.63 -24.50
N LEU A 182 -7.92 34.75 -23.91
CA LEU A 182 -8.63 36.02 -23.81
C LEU A 182 -7.92 37.02 -22.89
N LEU A 183 -7.33 36.58 -21.77
CA LEU A 183 -6.52 37.44 -20.89
C LEU A 183 -5.27 37.96 -21.61
N GLU A 184 -4.61 37.11 -22.39
CA GLU A 184 -3.44 37.50 -23.18
C GLU A 184 -3.81 38.53 -24.25
N GLN A 185 -4.89 38.29 -25.01
CA GLN A 185 -5.43 39.25 -25.97
C GLN A 185 -5.79 40.59 -25.30
N GLY A 186 -6.44 40.56 -24.14
CA GLY A 186 -6.76 41.76 -23.36
C GLY A 186 -5.51 42.55 -22.95
N THR A 187 -4.44 41.86 -22.59
CA THR A 187 -3.14 42.48 -22.23
C THR A 187 -2.51 43.17 -23.44
N ILE A 188 -2.50 42.50 -24.60
CA ILE A 188 -1.98 43.07 -25.84
C ILE A 188 -2.78 44.31 -26.28
N LEU A 189 -4.11 44.29 -26.14
CA LEU A 189 -4.97 45.44 -26.46
C LEU A 189 -4.77 46.61 -25.51
N LEU A 190 -4.53 46.33 -24.23
CA LEU A 190 -4.20 47.33 -23.23
C LEU A 190 -2.90 48.07 -23.59
N ASP A 191 -1.85 47.32 -23.96
CA ASP A 191 -0.56 47.91 -24.40
C ASP A 191 -0.72 48.78 -25.65
N LYS A 192 -1.65 48.41 -26.54
CA LYS A 192 -2.02 49.20 -27.74
C LYS A 192 -2.94 50.38 -27.43
N LYS A 193 -3.28 50.64 -26.17
CA LYS A 193 -4.17 51.70 -25.69
C LYS A 193 -5.61 51.61 -26.21
N LYS A 194 -6.07 50.38 -26.51
CA LYS A 194 -7.47 50.09 -26.87
C LYS A 194 -8.24 49.61 -25.64
N PHE A 195 -8.60 50.54 -24.75
CA PHE A 195 -9.08 50.22 -23.40
C PHE A 195 -10.44 49.51 -23.37
N GLU A 196 -11.40 49.91 -24.22
CA GLU A 196 -12.72 49.29 -24.30
C GLU A 196 -12.62 47.82 -24.75
N GLU A 197 -11.95 47.57 -25.88
CA GLU A 197 -11.72 46.21 -26.39
C GLU A 197 -10.97 45.33 -25.36
N ALA A 198 -9.99 45.89 -24.65
CA ALA A 198 -9.27 45.18 -23.59
C ALA A 198 -10.19 44.80 -22.42
N SER A 199 -11.06 45.72 -21.98
CA SER A 199 -12.02 45.47 -20.90
C SER A 199 -13.01 44.37 -21.27
N GLU A 200 -13.53 44.37 -22.50
CA GLU A 200 -14.43 43.32 -23.00
C GLU A 200 -13.76 41.93 -22.94
N LYS A 201 -12.51 41.83 -23.41
CA LYS A 201 -11.75 40.56 -23.37
C LYS A 201 -11.57 40.04 -21.94
N TYR A 202 -11.27 40.92 -20.98
CA TYR A 202 -11.18 40.54 -19.57
C TYR A 202 -12.53 40.10 -18.98
N ILE A 203 -13.64 40.73 -19.37
CA ILE A 203 -14.98 40.33 -18.92
C ILE A 203 -15.34 38.95 -19.48
N SER A 204 -15.08 38.70 -20.77
CA SER A 204 -15.33 37.38 -21.37
C SER A 204 -14.47 36.28 -20.72
N ALA A 205 -13.20 36.55 -20.43
CA ALA A 205 -12.35 35.62 -19.69
C ALA A 205 -12.92 35.31 -18.29
N ARG A 206 -13.41 36.34 -17.59
CA ARG A 206 -14.06 36.17 -16.28
C ARG A 206 -15.29 35.27 -16.36
N GLU A 207 -16.12 35.43 -17.38
CA GLU A 207 -17.31 34.58 -17.56
C GLU A 207 -16.94 33.11 -17.77
N LEU A 208 -15.86 32.83 -18.49
CA LEU A 208 -15.32 31.46 -18.62
C LEU A 208 -14.82 30.93 -17.27
N PHE A 209 -14.11 31.74 -16.47
CA PHE A 209 -13.67 31.33 -15.13
C PHE A 209 -14.83 31.13 -14.14
N VAL A 210 -15.95 31.86 -14.30
CA VAL A 210 -17.19 31.63 -13.54
C VAL A 210 -17.78 30.26 -13.87
N LYS A 211 -17.80 29.86 -15.15
CA LYS A 211 -18.32 28.55 -15.57
C LYS A 211 -17.53 27.36 -14.97
N ILE A 212 -16.25 27.54 -14.68
CA ILE A 212 -15.40 26.52 -14.04
C ILE A 212 -15.15 26.77 -12.55
N GLU A 213 -15.85 27.73 -11.94
CA GLU A 213 -15.78 28.06 -10.51
C GLU A 213 -14.39 28.48 -9.99
N TRP A 214 -13.53 29.08 -10.82
CA TRP A 214 -12.18 29.52 -10.44
C TRP A 214 -12.18 30.91 -9.77
N ASN A 215 -12.70 30.95 -8.54
CA ASN A 215 -12.91 32.18 -7.76
C ASN A 215 -11.67 33.08 -7.58
N ARG A 216 -10.47 32.48 -7.55
CA ARG A 216 -9.21 33.23 -7.44
C ARG A 216 -8.94 34.08 -8.68
N GLU A 217 -9.10 33.51 -9.87
CA GLU A 217 -8.87 34.23 -11.13
C GLU A 217 -10.00 35.25 -11.36
N ILE A 218 -11.24 34.92 -11.01
CA ILE A 218 -12.36 35.88 -11.04
C ILE A 218 -12.03 37.12 -10.20
N SER A 219 -11.50 36.91 -8.99
CA SER A 219 -11.11 37.99 -8.08
C SER A 219 -9.95 38.81 -8.63
N ARG A 220 -8.94 38.15 -9.21
CA ARG A 220 -7.78 38.80 -9.85
C ARG A 220 -8.22 39.69 -11.02
N ILE A 221 -9.12 39.21 -11.88
CA ILE A 221 -9.64 39.99 -13.00
C ILE A 221 -10.39 41.22 -12.50
N ASN A 222 -11.29 41.05 -11.52
CA ASN A 222 -12.10 42.14 -10.99
C ASN A 222 -11.27 43.20 -10.25
N ASN A 223 -10.34 42.78 -9.40
CA ASN A 223 -9.63 43.67 -8.48
C ASN A 223 -8.33 44.22 -9.07
N GLU A 224 -7.68 43.51 -9.99
CA GLU A 224 -6.38 43.94 -10.52
C GLU A 224 -6.52 44.41 -11.96
N LEU A 225 -6.94 43.51 -12.87
CA LEU A 225 -6.87 43.79 -14.31
C LEU A 225 -7.85 44.88 -14.73
N LEU A 226 -9.13 44.76 -14.35
CA LEU A 226 -10.14 45.77 -14.72
C LEU A 226 -9.88 47.12 -14.04
N LEU A 227 -9.36 47.13 -12.80
CA LEU A 227 -8.96 48.39 -12.16
C LEU A 227 -7.74 49.01 -12.84
N LYS A 228 -6.77 48.20 -13.29
CA LYS A 228 -5.59 48.67 -14.03
C LYS A 228 -6.00 49.33 -15.35
N VAL A 229 -6.88 48.70 -16.13
CA VAL A 229 -7.41 49.27 -17.39
C VAL A 229 -8.03 50.65 -17.14
N LYS A 230 -8.94 50.77 -16.15
CA LYS A 230 -9.58 52.04 -15.80
C LYS A 230 -8.60 53.13 -15.37
N ARG A 231 -7.55 52.76 -14.62
CA ARG A 231 -6.49 53.71 -14.20
C ARG A 231 -5.69 54.20 -15.40
N GLU A 232 -5.26 53.30 -16.28
CA GLU A 232 -4.49 53.65 -17.47
C GLU A 232 -5.29 54.48 -18.47
N GLU A 233 -6.57 54.16 -18.67
CA GLU A 233 -7.49 54.93 -19.48
C GLU A 233 -7.64 56.37 -18.95
N SER A 234 -7.85 56.53 -17.63
CA SER A 234 -7.94 57.86 -17.00
C SER A 234 -6.65 58.67 -17.18
N ILE A 235 -5.48 58.04 -17.00
CA ILE A 235 -4.18 58.67 -17.21
C ILE A 235 -4.02 59.07 -18.68
N HIS A 236 -4.37 58.20 -19.62
CA HIS A 236 -4.28 58.47 -21.05
C HIS A 236 -5.17 59.66 -21.46
N ASN A 237 -6.41 59.70 -20.97
CA ASN A 237 -7.35 60.78 -21.24
C ASN A 237 -6.88 62.12 -20.66
N LYS A 238 -6.31 62.13 -19.43
CA LYS A 238 -5.66 63.32 -18.85
C LYS A 238 -4.45 63.78 -19.66
N LEU A 239 -3.66 62.84 -20.18
CA LEU A 239 -2.48 63.15 -20.99
C LEU A 239 -2.90 63.72 -22.36
N LEU A 240 -3.97 63.21 -22.95
CA LEU A 240 -4.56 63.75 -24.17
C LEU A 240 -5.11 65.17 -23.96
N SER A 241 -5.82 65.44 -22.85
CA SER A 241 -6.31 66.79 -22.56
C SER A 241 -5.18 67.79 -22.30
N LEU A 242 -4.14 67.39 -21.55
CA LEU A 242 -2.94 68.20 -21.34
C LEU A 242 -2.17 68.46 -22.64
N ARG A 243 -2.10 67.48 -23.55
CA ARG A 243 -1.48 67.68 -24.87
C ARG A 243 -2.25 68.69 -25.71
N LYS A 244 -3.59 68.66 -25.65
CA LYS A 244 -4.43 69.67 -26.32
C LYS A 244 -4.19 71.06 -25.73
N GLN A 245 -4.22 71.20 -24.41
CA GLN A 245 -3.91 72.45 -23.72
C GLN A 245 -2.50 72.97 -24.04
N LYS A 246 -1.47 72.12 -23.97
CA LYS A 246 -0.10 72.53 -24.33
C LYS A 246 0.06 72.89 -25.80
N ALA A 247 -0.70 72.27 -26.69
CA ALA A 247 -0.68 72.64 -28.11
C ALA A 247 -1.35 74.02 -28.32
N GLU A 248 -2.37 74.35 -27.54
CA GLU A 248 -2.99 75.67 -27.48
C GLU A 248 -2.03 76.70 -26.87
N GLU A 249 -1.49 76.43 -25.68
CA GLU A 249 -0.47 77.28 -25.01
C GLU A 249 0.78 77.48 -25.86
N ARG A 250 1.24 76.46 -26.61
CA ARG A 250 2.38 76.62 -27.53
C ARG A 250 2.05 77.54 -28.68
N LYS A 251 0.83 77.50 -29.22
CA LYS A 251 0.40 78.47 -30.24
C LYS A 251 0.38 79.89 -29.67
N GLU A 252 -0.04 80.06 -28.42
CA GLU A 252 0.00 81.34 -27.71
C GLU A 252 1.44 81.81 -27.42
N PHE A 253 2.27 80.92 -26.88
CA PHE A 253 3.66 81.17 -26.51
C PHE A 253 4.56 81.38 -27.73
N GLU A 254 4.32 80.70 -28.86
CA GLU A 254 5.00 80.99 -30.12
C GLU A 254 4.64 82.40 -30.64
N GLY A 255 3.46 82.91 -30.28
CA GLY A 255 3.12 84.33 -30.40
C GLY A 255 4.01 85.23 -29.52
N LEU A 256 4.20 84.87 -28.24
CA LEU A 256 5.00 85.63 -27.27
C LEU A 256 6.52 85.51 -27.47
N MET A 257 7.03 84.39 -27.97
CA MET A 257 8.48 84.18 -28.21
C MET A 257 9.00 84.99 -29.39
N LYS A 258 8.16 85.23 -30.40
CA LYS A 258 8.44 86.24 -31.43
C LYS A 258 8.61 87.65 -30.84
N GLU A 259 8.08 87.89 -29.64
CA GLU A 259 8.22 89.12 -28.87
C GLU A 259 9.48 89.13 -27.98
N ALA A 260 9.86 87.97 -27.43
CA ALA A 260 10.94 87.81 -26.45
C ALA A 260 12.35 87.61 -27.05
N GLU A 261 12.51 87.23 -28.32
CA GLU A 261 13.81 87.07 -29.01
C GLU A 261 14.69 88.36 -29.08
N LYS A 262 14.24 89.50 -28.51
CA LYS A 262 14.96 90.78 -28.50
C LYS A 262 16.02 90.98 -27.39
N ARG A 263 16.40 89.99 -26.57
CA ARG A 263 17.45 90.18 -25.53
C ARG A 263 18.34 88.95 -25.28
N PRO A 264 19.69 89.08 -25.33
CA PRO A 264 20.59 87.99 -24.93
C PRO A 264 21.49 88.34 -23.71
N LYS A 265 21.78 87.35 -22.85
CA LYS A 265 23.13 86.81 -22.52
C LYS A 265 23.29 86.17 -21.11
N LYS A 266 23.87 84.95 -21.13
CA LYS A 266 25.02 84.38 -20.36
C LYS A 266 25.05 84.39 -18.82
N VAL A 267 25.19 83.20 -18.19
CA VAL A 267 26.17 82.93 -17.11
C VAL A 267 26.58 81.44 -17.12
N LYS A 268 27.85 81.14 -17.41
CA LYS A 268 28.49 79.81 -17.22
C LYS A 268 29.65 79.99 -16.25
N LYS A 269 29.45 79.58 -14.98
CA LYS A 269 30.51 79.33 -13.95
C LYS A 269 29.95 78.84 -12.59
N LYS A 270 28.62 78.79 -12.38
CA LYS A 270 27.96 78.13 -11.22
C LYS A 270 27.81 76.61 -11.35
N GLU A 271 27.92 76.05 -12.56
CA GLU A 271 27.57 74.65 -12.85
C GLU A 271 28.48 73.63 -12.13
N LYS A 272 29.77 73.92 -11.90
CA LYS A 272 30.70 72.92 -11.33
C LYS A 272 30.52 72.67 -9.82
N PHE A 273 30.16 73.68 -9.04
CA PHE A 273 29.85 73.48 -7.60
C PHE A 273 28.47 72.82 -7.44
N GLU A 274 27.50 73.20 -8.28
CA GLU A 274 26.19 72.56 -8.30
C GLU A 274 26.26 71.08 -8.70
N GLU A 275 27.19 70.68 -9.59
CA GLU A 275 27.42 69.27 -9.92
C GLU A 275 28.00 68.47 -8.76
N ILE A 276 28.95 69.04 -7.99
CA ILE A 276 29.51 68.39 -6.80
C ILE A 276 28.44 68.26 -5.71
N ASP A 277 27.65 69.32 -5.47
CA ASP A 277 26.55 69.29 -4.50
C ASP A 277 25.46 68.28 -4.89
N LYS A 278 25.08 68.22 -6.18
CA LYS A 278 24.15 67.20 -6.67
C LYS A 278 24.69 65.79 -6.49
N LYS A 279 25.98 65.59 -6.69
CA LYS A 279 26.62 64.30 -6.48
C LYS A 279 26.63 63.91 -5.00
N ILE A 280 26.98 64.84 -4.10
CA ILE A 280 26.96 64.62 -2.64
C ILE A 280 25.56 64.25 -2.17
N ILE A 281 24.53 64.99 -2.61
CA ILE A 281 23.12 64.71 -2.25
C ILE A 281 22.70 63.33 -2.80
N SER A 282 23.00 63.04 -4.06
CA SER A 282 22.66 61.76 -4.67
C SER A 282 23.34 60.57 -3.98
N ASP A 283 24.60 60.72 -3.55
CA ASP A 283 25.35 59.66 -2.87
C ASP A 283 24.84 59.48 -1.42
N LEU A 284 24.43 60.56 -0.74
CA LEU A 284 23.75 60.51 0.56
C LEU A 284 22.39 59.81 0.47
N ASP A 285 21.56 60.17 -0.51
CA ASP A 285 20.25 59.56 -0.72
C ASP A 285 20.41 58.05 -0.99
N LYS A 286 21.40 57.68 -1.81
CA LYS A 286 21.73 56.29 -2.07
C LYS A 286 22.18 55.54 -0.81
N ALA A 287 23.04 56.15 0.01
CA ALA A 287 23.47 55.55 1.27
C ALA A 287 22.28 55.39 2.25
N SER A 288 21.37 56.37 2.31
CA SER A 288 20.15 56.30 3.12
C SER A 288 19.25 55.14 2.68
N LEU A 289 19.01 55.00 1.38
CA LEU A 289 18.21 53.89 0.84
C LEU A 289 18.83 52.52 1.17
N LEU A 290 20.15 52.40 1.11
CA LEU A 290 20.84 51.16 1.48
C LEU A 290 20.73 50.85 2.98
N ILE A 291 20.72 51.87 3.84
CA ILE A 291 20.50 51.70 5.28
C ILE A 291 19.08 51.19 5.55
N ASP A 292 18.08 51.75 4.88
CA ASP A 292 16.68 51.31 4.99
C ASP A 292 16.50 49.85 4.54
N GLU A 293 17.30 49.41 3.56
CA GLU A 293 17.37 48.03 3.09
C GLU A 293 18.23 47.09 3.98
N LEU A 294 18.78 47.60 5.10
CA LEU A 294 19.67 46.90 6.03
C LEU A 294 21.00 46.45 5.39
N LYS A 295 21.46 47.13 4.34
CA LYS A 295 22.75 46.90 3.67
C LYS A 295 23.85 47.77 4.27
N TYR A 296 24.18 47.49 5.54
CA TYR A 296 25.03 48.35 6.35
C TYR A 296 26.49 48.42 5.87
N ASN A 297 27.07 47.32 5.37
CA ASN A 297 28.43 47.36 4.85
C ASN A 297 28.49 48.18 3.56
N GLU A 298 27.54 47.96 2.65
CA GLU A 298 27.46 48.69 1.38
C GLU A 298 27.22 50.18 1.62
N SER A 299 26.32 50.56 2.54
CA SER A 299 26.08 51.97 2.87
C SER A 299 27.29 52.63 3.50
N ILE A 300 27.98 51.97 4.45
CA ILE A 300 29.21 52.50 5.07
C ILE A 300 30.31 52.69 4.03
N PHE A 301 30.42 51.80 3.03
CA PHE A 301 31.36 51.98 1.92
C PHE A 301 31.09 53.29 1.15
N TYR A 302 29.83 53.57 0.78
CA TYR A 302 29.47 54.83 0.11
C TYR A 302 29.70 56.05 1.00
N LEU A 303 29.35 55.97 2.28
CA LEU A 303 29.57 57.06 3.23
C LEU A 303 31.06 57.42 3.39
N ARG A 304 31.96 56.42 3.36
CA ARG A 304 33.41 56.66 3.40
C ARG A 304 33.94 57.30 2.13
N GLU A 305 33.46 56.89 0.96
CA GLU A 305 33.80 57.56 -0.30
C GLU A 305 33.30 59.01 -0.30
N LEU A 306 32.13 59.26 0.28
CA LEU A 306 31.60 60.61 0.43
C LEU A 306 32.45 61.47 1.38
N ILE A 307 32.93 60.92 2.50
CA ILE A 307 33.86 61.61 3.40
C ILE A 307 35.10 62.08 2.63
N LYS A 308 35.69 61.24 1.77
CA LYS A 308 36.86 61.65 0.95
C LYS A 308 36.56 62.83 0.02
N VAL A 309 35.35 62.89 -0.55
CA VAL A 309 34.90 64.03 -1.37
C VAL A 309 34.71 65.27 -0.52
N LEU A 310 34.10 65.14 0.67
CA LEU A 310 33.86 66.27 1.59
C LEU A 310 35.18 66.82 2.17
N GLU A 311 36.16 65.97 2.43
CA GLU A 311 37.51 66.37 2.86
C GLU A 311 38.20 67.25 1.81
N GLN A 312 38.03 66.93 0.51
CA GLN A 312 38.56 67.74 -0.59
C GLN A 312 37.88 69.11 -0.71
N VAL A 313 36.61 69.21 -0.30
CA VAL A 313 35.81 70.45 -0.35
C VAL A 313 35.92 71.25 0.96
N GLY A 314 36.43 70.65 2.04
CA GLY A 314 36.60 71.30 3.36
C GLY A 314 35.33 71.38 4.19
N ARG A 315 34.40 70.42 4.03
CA ARG A 315 33.09 70.37 4.71
C ARG A 315 33.10 69.51 5.97
N ASN A 316 33.74 70.02 7.03
CA ASN A 316 34.00 69.25 8.25
C ASN A 316 32.74 68.91 9.06
N GLU A 317 31.73 69.78 9.09
CA GLU A 317 30.49 69.53 9.84
C GLU A 317 29.71 68.33 9.29
N GLU A 318 29.64 68.18 7.97
CA GLU A 318 29.01 67.04 7.31
C GLU A 318 29.78 65.75 7.54
N ILE A 319 31.12 65.82 7.60
CA ILE A 319 31.96 64.67 7.93
C ILE A 319 31.68 64.17 9.35
N GLU A 320 31.54 65.07 10.33
CA GLU A 320 31.18 64.69 11.70
C GLU A 320 29.81 64.01 11.77
N LYS A 321 28.81 64.52 11.04
CA LYS A 321 27.48 63.91 10.94
C LYS A 321 27.57 62.50 10.34
N ILE A 322 28.27 62.32 9.22
CA ILE A 322 28.44 61.00 8.60
C ILE A 322 29.17 60.04 9.55
N ASN A 323 30.22 60.48 10.26
CA ASN A 323 30.93 59.64 11.21
C ASN A 323 30.06 59.20 12.40
N SER A 324 29.19 60.09 12.90
CA SER A 324 28.21 59.73 13.93
C SER A 324 27.21 58.69 13.43
N GLN A 325 26.75 58.81 12.18
CA GLN A 325 25.87 57.82 11.54
C GLN A 325 26.56 56.48 11.30
N ILE A 326 27.83 56.48 10.87
CA ILE A 326 28.62 55.25 10.76
C ILE A 326 28.73 54.57 12.14
N SER A 327 28.99 55.35 13.19
CA SER A 327 29.08 54.83 14.56
C SER A 327 27.78 54.20 15.06
N SER A 328 26.62 54.80 14.74
CA SER A 328 25.32 54.23 15.09
C SER A 328 25.08 52.90 14.35
N LEU A 329 25.35 52.84 13.03
CA LEU A 329 25.20 51.62 12.23
C LEU A 329 26.09 50.46 12.73
N ILE A 330 27.32 50.76 13.16
CA ILE A 330 28.22 49.75 13.75
C ILE A 330 27.60 49.16 15.01
N SER A 331 27.04 50.01 15.88
CA SER A 331 26.45 49.58 17.14
C SER A 331 25.15 48.78 16.96
N GLU A 332 24.37 49.09 15.92
CA GLU A 332 23.13 48.41 15.57
C GLU A 332 23.36 47.08 14.83
N SER A 333 24.50 46.96 14.14
CA SER A 333 24.79 45.78 13.33
C SER A 333 24.97 44.52 14.18
N LYS A 334 24.23 43.47 13.82
CA LYS A 334 24.35 42.15 14.44
C LYS A 334 25.53 41.34 13.89
N VAL A 335 26.04 41.76 12.74
CA VAL A 335 27.08 41.09 11.93
C VAL A 335 28.30 42.03 11.82
N PRO A 336 29.54 41.51 11.70
CA PRO A 336 30.72 42.38 11.59
C PRO A 336 30.64 43.34 10.39
N ILE A 337 31.10 44.57 10.57
CA ILE A 337 31.22 45.57 9.49
C ILE A 337 32.67 45.58 9.00
N ILE A 338 32.90 45.05 7.79
CA ILE A 338 34.25 44.89 7.24
C ILE A 338 34.71 46.10 6.42
N THR A 339 33.78 46.95 5.97
CA THR A 339 34.05 48.13 5.12
C THR A 339 34.64 49.32 5.85
N LEU A 340 34.88 49.23 7.16
CA LEU A 340 35.56 50.26 7.95
C LEU A 340 37.06 50.33 7.74
N ARG A 341 37.68 49.26 7.25
CA ARG A 341 39.12 49.22 7.00
C ARG A 341 39.44 49.77 5.63
N ASP A 342 40.55 50.48 5.53
CA ASP A 342 41.10 50.84 4.23
C ASP A 342 41.64 49.60 3.54
N LEU A 343 41.26 49.44 2.27
CA LEU A 343 41.72 48.34 1.43
C LEU A 343 43.13 48.65 0.95
N GLY A 344 44.06 47.72 1.16
CA GLY A 344 45.40 47.80 0.60
C GLY A 344 45.37 47.68 -0.93
N LYS A 345 46.45 48.10 -1.60
CA LYS A 345 46.56 48.00 -3.07
C LYS A 345 46.54 46.55 -3.59
N ASP A 346 46.89 45.59 -2.74
CA ASP A 346 47.00 44.16 -3.09
C ASP A 346 45.76 43.35 -2.68
N GLU A 347 44.67 44.00 -2.25
CA GLU A 347 43.46 43.31 -1.82
C GLU A 347 42.64 42.79 -3.02
N ASN A 348 42.12 41.57 -2.92
CA ASN A 348 41.17 41.06 -3.89
C ASN A 348 39.80 41.74 -3.74
N LEU A 349 39.59 42.84 -4.46
CA LEU A 349 38.38 43.68 -4.40
C LEU A 349 37.09 42.90 -4.71
N GLU A 350 37.15 41.91 -5.60
CA GLU A 350 35.98 41.12 -5.98
C GLU A 350 35.50 40.24 -4.81
N HIS A 351 36.40 39.48 -4.20
CA HIS A 351 36.08 38.68 -3.02
C HIS A 351 35.68 39.55 -1.82
N PHE A 352 36.34 40.70 -1.63
CA PHE A 352 35.92 41.67 -0.62
C PHE A 352 34.48 42.15 -0.85
N THR A 353 34.11 42.44 -2.11
CA THR A 353 32.76 42.88 -2.48
C THR A 353 31.71 41.81 -2.24
N LEU A 354 32.02 40.56 -2.61
CA LEU A 354 31.14 39.43 -2.36
C LEU A 354 30.97 39.17 -0.86
N ALA A 355 32.05 39.29 -0.08
CA ALA A 355 32.01 39.10 1.36
C ALA A 355 31.07 40.10 2.05
N TYR A 356 31.23 41.40 1.81
CA TYR A 356 30.41 42.39 2.52
C TYR A 356 28.93 42.32 2.09
N ARG A 357 28.63 41.98 0.82
CA ARG A 357 27.26 41.74 0.35
C ARG A 357 26.62 40.52 1.02
N ALA A 358 27.40 39.46 1.25
CA ALA A 358 26.93 38.30 2.00
C ALA A 358 26.64 38.64 3.46
N LEU A 359 27.46 39.50 4.08
CA LEU A 359 27.19 40.03 5.44
C LEU A 359 25.91 40.86 5.48
N ASP A 360 25.66 41.72 4.50
CA ASP A 360 24.42 42.51 4.40
C ASP A 360 23.19 41.61 4.24
N LYS A 361 23.26 40.58 3.39
CA LYS A 361 22.18 39.57 3.30
C LYS A 361 21.96 38.86 4.63
N ALA A 362 23.02 38.53 5.36
CA ALA A 362 22.92 37.92 6.68
C ALA A 362 22.20 38.84 7.68
N ILE A 363 22.46 40.16 7.65
CA ILE A 363 21.72 41.15 8.46
C ILE A 363 20.23 41.10 8.12
N THR A 364 19.85 41.14 6.84
CA THR A 364 18.45 41.02 6.40
C THR A 364 17.83 39.69 6.82
N SER A 365 18.58 38.58 6.76
CA SER A 365 18.11 37.27 7.22
C SER A 365 17.89 37.25 8.74
N LEU A 366 18.76 37.91 9.52
CA LEU A 366 18.66 38.00 10.97
C LEU A 366 17.51 38.92 11.43
N SER A 367 17.23 40.02 10.74
CA SER A 367 16.06 40.87 11.05
C SER A 367 14.75 40.12 10.82
N ASN A 368 14.73 39.19 9.88
CA ASN A 368 13.61 38.30 9.57
C ASN A 368 13.59 36.99 10.39
N ASN A 369 14.43 36.85 11.42
CA ASN A 369 14.56 35.64 12.26
C ASN A 369 14.89 34.34 11.48
N ARG A 370 15.52 34.43 10.30
CA ARG A 370 15.94 33.28 9.46
C ARG A 370 17.37 32.84 9.78
N PHE A 371 17.60 32.36 11.00
CA PHE A 371 18.96 32.03 11.50
C PHE A 371 19.73 31.03 10.63
N MET A 372 19.07 29.99 10.10
CA MET A 372 19.73 29.02 9.21
C MET A 372 20.25 29.66 7.92
N LYS A 373 19.46 30.56 7.33
CA LYS A 373 19.85 31.29 6.12
C LYS A 373 20.98 32.27 6.42
N ALA A 374 20.87 33.00 7.52
CA ALA A 374 21.93 33.89 7.99
C ALA A 374 23.25 33.14 8.22
N ILE A 375 23.24 31.95 8.82
CA ILE A 375 24.44 31.12 8.97
C ILE A 375 25.04 30.75 7.61
N SER A 376 24.23 30.40 6.61
CA SER A 376 24.71 30.12 5.26
C SER A 376 25.39 31.33 4.62
N GLU A 377 24.78 32.51 4.75
CA GLU A 377 25.31 33.77 4.21
C GLU A 377 26.59 34.22 4.96
N LEU A 378 26.69 33.98 6.27
CA LEU A 378 27.91 34.19 7.04
C LEU A 378 29.05 33.24 6.61
N ASN A 379 28.74 31.97 6.30
CA ASN A 379 29.74 31.04 5.76
C ASN A 379 30.20 31.46 4.36
N GLU A 380 29.30 31.98 3.52
CA GLU A 380 29.64 32.56 2.22
C GLU A 380 30.57 33.77 2.38
N ALA A 381 30.31 34.65 3.36
CA ALA A 381 31.21 35.76 3.69
C ALA A 381 32.59 35.25 4.14
N ASN A 382 32.64 34.27 5.03
CA ASN A 382 33.89 33.63 5.47
C ASN A 382 34.69 33.02 4.33
N PHE A 383 34.01 32.31 3.43
CA PHE A 383 34.65 31.70 2.26
C PHE A 383 35.35 32.76 1.40
N ASN A 384 34.65 33.86 1.09
CA ASN A 384 35.22 34.94 0.30
C ASN A 384 36.35 35.67 1.05
N LEU A 385 36.23 35.85 2.37
CA LEU A 385 37.25 36.53 3.15
C LEU A 385 38.59 35.77 3.22
N LYS A 386 38.63 34.46 3.00
CA LYS A 386 39.88 33.70 2.98
C LYS A 386 40.85 34.14 1.87
N GLU A 387 40.31 34.70 0.80
CA GLU A 387 41.07 35.23 -0.35
C GLU A 387 41.44 36.71 -0.16
N THR A 388 41.22 37.26 1.03
CA THR A 388 41.44 38.69 1.37
C THR A 388 42.42 38.79 2.55
N ILE A 389 43.36 39.75 2.50
CA ILE A 389 44.36 39.97 3.55
C ILE A 389 43.66 40.41 4.84
N ILE A 390 42.58 41.19 4.72
CA ILE A 390 41.80 41.67 5.86
C ILE A 390 40.98 40.55 6.53
N GLY A 391 40.72 39.46 5.79
CA GLY A 391 39.84 38.37 6.20
C GLY A 391 40.24 37.67 7.50
N GLU A 392 41.52 37.49 7.78
CA GLU A 392 41.99 36.78 8.98
C GLU A 392 41.40 37.32 10.29
N LYS A 393 41.21 38.65 10.37
CA LYS A 393 40.65 39.29 11.56
C LYS A 393 39.15 39.04 11.69
N PHE A 394 38.41 39.14 10.59
CA PHE A 394 36.95 39.08 10.62
C PHE A 394 36.40 37.66 10.58
N ILE A 395 37.13 36.69 10.02
CA ILE A 395 36.71 35.28 9.99
C ILE A 395 36.43 34.77 11.41
N ARG A 396 37.32 35.07 12.38
CA ARG A 396 37.12 34.67 13.78
C ARG A 396 35.88 35.30 14.41
N GLU A 397 35.60 36.56 14.07
CA GLU A 397 34.41 37.26 14.57
C GLU A 397 33.13 36.68 13.96
N ILE A 398 33.14 36.39 12.66
CA ILE A 398 32.04 35.77 11.94
C ILE A 398 31.77 34.35 12.47
N ASP A 399 32.80 33.53 12.68
CA ASP A 399 32.66 32.18 13.26
C ASP A 399 32.01 32.23 14.65
N SER A 400 32.44 33.16 15.51
CA SER A 400 31.83 33.36 16.82
C SER A 400 30.34 33.73 16.73
N LYS A 401 29.95 34.55 15.74
CA LYS A 401 28.53 34.87 15.48
C LYS A 401 27.76 33.67 14.96
N ILE A 402 28.33 32.89 14.04
CA ILE A 402 27.73 31.65 13.53
C ILE A 402 27.41 30.72 14.69
N ASP A 403 28.36 30.48 15.61
CA ASP A 403 28.15 29.60 16.75
C ASP A 403 27.09 30.14 17.72
N THR A 404 27.09 31.46 17.95
CA THR A 404 26.02 32.12 18.71
C THR A 404 24.63 31.87 18.09
N TYR A 405 24.51 31.93 16.76
CA TYR A 405 23.24 31.69 16.07
C TYR A 405 22.86 30.20 16.01
N ARG A 406 23.84 29.29 15.90
CA ARG A 406 23.61 27.84 16.02
C ARG A 406 23.05 27.47 17.40
N ASN A 407 23.59 28.07 18.45
CA ASN A 407 23.10 27.87 19.81
C ASN A 407 21.66 28.37 19.99
N LYS A 408 21.29 29.50 19.36
CA LYS A 408 19.92 30.04 19.37
C LYS A 408 18.90 29.15 18.65
N LEU A 409 19.32 28.34 17.68
CA LEU A 409 18.45 27.38 16.98
C LEU A 409 18.12 26.12 17.80
N GLY A 410 18.44 26.09 19.10
CA GLY A 410 18.17 24.94 19.97
C GLY A 410 19.17 23.80 19.79
N GLY A 411 20.30 24.07 19.14
CA GLY A 411 21.43 23.14 19.08
C GLY A 411 22.07 22.97 20.45
N LYS A 412 21.54 22.08 21.29
CA LYS A 412 22.39 21.36 22.24
C LYS A 412 23.49 20.71 21.40
N ALA A 413 24.70 21.21 21.57
CA ALA A 413 25.89 20.87 20.81
C ALA A 413 25.99 19.35 20.52
N ARG A 414 25.81 18.96 19.26
CA ARG A 414 26.78 18.03 18.68
C ARG A 414 28.05 18.85 18.54
N ALA A 415 28.91 18.80 19.56
CA ALA A 415 30.25 19.32 19.47
C ALA A 415 30.86 18.74 18.19
N ALA A 416 31.02 19.60 17.18
CA ALA A 416 31.81 19.25 16.01
C ALA A 416 33.23 19.03 16.54
N ALA A 417 33.66 17.77 16.54
CA ALA A 417 35.06 17.44 16.68
C ALA A 417 35.87 18.26 15.65
N PRO A 418 37.10 18.71 15.99
CA PRO A 418 37.88 19.58 15.14
C PRO A 418 38.03 18.98 13.72
N VAL A 419 37.77 19.82 12.72
CA VAL A 419 37.67 19.49 11.29
C VAL A 419 39.05 19.28 10.64
N GLU A 420 40.03 18.76 11.39
CA GLU A 420 41.40 18.49 10.88
C GLU A 420 41.69 17.01 10.60
N THR A 421 40.74 16.08 10.81
CA THR A 421 40.99 14.64 10.61
C THR A 421 39.86 13.89 9.89
N ARG A 422 39.33 14.45 8.79
CA ARG A 422 38.44 13.69 7.89
C ARG A 422 38.67 14.01 6.42
N LEU A 423 39.89 13.72 5.98
CA LEU A 423 40.26 13.40 4.61
C LEU A 423 40.54 11.89 4.49
N GLU A 424 39.80 11.05 5.20
CA GLU A 424 39.64 9.67 4.75
C GLU A 424 38.49 9.68 3.75
N LYS A 425 38.86 9.62 2.47
CA LYS A 425 37.96 9.18 1.41
C LYS A 425 37.40 7.84 1.86
N GLU A 426 36.19 7.83 2.42
CA GLU A 426 35.31 6.67 2.26
C GLU A 426 35.11 6.54 0.76
N THR A 427 35.96 5.72 0.14
CA THR A 427 35.72 5.18 -1.18
C THR A 427 34.42 4.40 -1.05
N LEU A 428 33.30 5.04 -1.41
CA LEU A 428 32.09 4.35 -1.84
C LEU A 428 32.56 3.19 -2.71
N SER A 429 32.18 1.97 -2.39
CA SER A 429 32.59 0.84 -3.21
C SER A 429 32.15 1.10 -4.65
N ASP A 430 32.89 0.58 -5.64
CA ASP A 430 32.56 0.80 -7.05
C ASP A 430 31.08 0.49 -7.34
N ASP A 431 30.49 -0.47 -6.62
CA ASP A 431 29.06 -0.81 -6.65
C ASP A 431 28.13 0.31 -6.15
N GLU A 432 28.50 1.03 -5.09
CA GLU A 432 27.70 2.15 -4.58
C GLU A 432 27.77 3.36 -5.51
N GLU A 433 28.93 3.58 -6.14
CA GLU A 433 29.11 4.63 -7.13
C GLU A 433 28.30 4.33 -8.41
N GLU A 434 28.26 3.07 -8.85
CA GLU A 434 27.45 2.63 -9.98
C GLU A 434 25.95 2.74 -9.70
N ARG A 435 25.51 2.36 -8.48
CA ARG A 435 24.12 2.54 -8.04
C ARG A 435 23.71 4.00 -8.00
N LEU A 436 24.60 4.89 -7.57
CA LEU A 436 24.34 6.33 -7.55
C LEU A 436 24.22 6.90 -8.97
N LYS A 437 25.13 6.51 -9.87
CA LYS A 437 25.11 6.90 -11.30
C LYS A 437 23.84 6.40 -11.99
N ALA A 438 23.44 5.14 -11.77
CA ALA A 438 22.20 4.58 -12.30
C ALA A 438 20.94 5.32 -11.79
N ARG A 439 20.90 5.66 -10.50
CA ARG A 439 19.79 6.41 -9.89
C ARG A 439 19.68 7.84 -10.43
N ILE A 440 20.80 8.51 -10.69
CA ILE A 440 20.84 9.83 -11.31
C ILE A 440 20.39 9.76 -12.77
N ALA A 441 20.86 8.75 -13.53
CA ALA A 441 20.45 8.54 -14.92
C ALA A 441 18.94 8.26 -15.04
N SER A 442 18.38 7.41 -14.18
CA SER A 442 16.94 7.13 -14.13
C SER A 442 16.12 8.39 -13.85
N ARG A 443 16.56 9.24 -12.92
CA ARG A 443 15.88 10.51 -12.62
C ARG A 443 15.98 11.52 -13.77
N ARG A 444 17.08 11.53 -14.52
CA ARG A 444 17.22 12.40 -15.71
C ARG A 444 16.32 11.92 -16.85
N ALA A 445 16.22 10.61 -17.09
CA ALA A 445 15.31 10.04 -18.08
C ALA A 445 13.83 10.27 -17.72
N GLU A 446 13.47 10.15 -16.45
CA GLU A 446 12.12 10.44 -15.97
C GLU A 446 11.75 11.92 -16.14
N ARG A 447 12.69 12.84 -15.88
CA ARG A 447 12.48 14.27 -16.15
C ARG A 447 12.35 14.57 -17.65
N ALA A 448 13.15 13.92 -18.50
CA ALA A 448 13.05 14.10 -19.95
C ALA A 448 11.67 13.67 -20.48
N LYS A 449 11.11 12.56 -19.97
CA LYS A 449 9.75 12.09 -20.31
C LYS A 449 8.60 12.98 -19.79
N ARG A 450 8.87 13.88 -18.85
CA ARG A 450 7.87 14.82 -18.32
C ARG A 450 7.92 16.18 -19.02
N VAL A 451 8.98 16.46 -19.79
CA VAL A 451 9.23 17.77 -20.41
C VAL A 451 9.08 17.74 -21.93
N GLY A 452 9.16 16.57 -22.57
CA GLY A 452 8.69 16.33 -23.94
C GLY A 452 7.35 15.62 -23.93
#